data_AF-A0A9E2IHK9-F1
#
_entry.id   AF-A0A9E2IHK9-F1
#
_cell.length_a   1.000
_cell.length_b   1.000
_cell.length_c   1.000
_cell.angle_alpha   90.00
_cell.angle_beta   90.00
_cell.angle_gamma   90.00
#
_symmetry.space_group_name_H-M   'P 1'
#
loop_
_entity.id
_entity.type
_entity.pdbx_description
1 polymer ?
#
loop_
_entity_poly.entity_id
_entity_poly.type
_entity_poly.pdbx_seq_one_letter_code
_entity_poly.pdbx_strand_id
1 'polypeptide(L)'
;MNWINKIFLTTIISFLLLTQSGQALAQESPPLEDNQKVFDAQSFSKDIRQLTLQYRGELEDYRSSEKEYKILKQQYFQLETLASLEKSVRATQAAMVARANVLRTYIRLLRFHLLAQAGIELPEKQAAQQNLLDTLSKIEQHQQKLAEPLDKPSIANVAVEFKELFSEIEESVYRVLALLTVGKLQTVHDKALVLRHDMEEQLATAGGALKSAERKRSFDETNRVLSSLKGEFDLVEAKFSDSSDLDYKEVYQFANDRLSRIYSSLAKALLFLEELLKI
;
A
#
# COMPACT_ATOMS: atom_id res chain seq x y z
N MET A 1 10.35 23.60 13.83
CA MET A 1 10.75 22.34 13.16
C MET A 1 9.50 21.59 12.73
N ASN A 2 9.51 21.07 11.50
CA ASN A 2 8.41 21.13 10.53
C ASN A 2 7.13 20.34 10.83
N TRP A 3 6.02 20.96 10.43
CA TRP A 3 4.63 20.47 10.36
C TRP A 3 4.44 19.21 9.49
N ILE A 4 5.44 18.88 8.67
CA ILE A 4 5.49 17.73 7.75
C ILE A 4 5.54 16.38 8.49
N ASN A 5 6.07 16.33 9.72
CA ASN A 5 6.16 15.07 10.48
C ASN A 5 4.85 14.65 11.16
N LYS A 6 3.82 15.51 11.19
CA LYS A 6 2.53 15.17 11.80
C LYS A 6 1.54 14.52 10.82
N ILE A 7 1.69 14.76 9.52
CA ILE A 7 0.77 14.22 8.48
C ILE A 7 1.08 12.74 8.17
N PHE A 8 2.32 12.29 8.39
CA PHE A 8 2.72 10.90 8.18
C PHE A 8 2.22 9.93 9.28
N LEU A 9 1.82 10.45 10.44
CA LEU A 9 1.44 9.63 11.60
C LEU A 9 -0.05 9.26 11.62
N THR A 10 -0.90 10.01 10.93
CA THR A 10 -2.36 9.82 10.93
C THR A 10 -2.87 8.93 9.79
N THR A 11 -2.10 8.76 8.71
CA THR A 11 -2.51 7.96 7.54
C THR A 11 -2.25 6.45 7.69
N ILE A 12 -1.52 6.02 8.71
CA ILE A 12 -1.14 4.60 8.91
C ILE A 12 -2.12 3.86 9.85
N ILE A 13 -2.93 4.58 10.64
CA ILE A 13 -3.84 3.98 11.63
C ILE A 13 -5.20 3.59 11.02
N SER A 14 -5.59 4.19 9.89
CA SER A 14 -6.88 3.90 9.25
C SER A 14 -6.90 2.62 8.39
N PHE A 15 -5.78 1.91 8.24
CA PHE A 15 -5.70 0.71 7.40
C PHE A 15 -6.07 -0.60 8.15
N LEU A 16 -6.39 -0.52 9.45
CA LEU A 16 -6.45 -1.69 10.33
C LEU A 16 -7.87 -2.20 10.69
N LEU A 17 -8.93 -1.73 10.01
CA LEU A 17 -10.31 -2.05 10.40
C LEU A 17 -11.25 -2.69 9.35
N LEU A 18 -10.77 -3.15 8.19
CA LEU A 18 -11.70 -3.68 7.14
C LEU A 18 -11.35 -5.03 6.51
N THR A 19 -10.43 -5.82 7.09
CA THR A 19 -10.19 -7.20 6.61
C THR A 19 -10.83 -8.24 7.54
N GLN A 20 -12.14 -8.21 7.68
CA GLN A 20 -12.92 -9.38 8.13
C GLN A 20 -14.28 -9.40 7.43
N SER A 21 -14.38 -10.18 6.36
CA SER A 21 -15.45 -11.16 6.09
C SER A 21 -15.45 -11.51 4.60
N GLY A 22 -15.20 -12.79 4.33
CA GLY A 22 -15.22 -13.38 3.00
C GLY A 22 -15.25 -14.90 3.17
N GLN A 23 -16.37 -15.41 3.70
CA GLN A 23 -16.70 -16.81 3.47
C GLN A 23 -17.27 -16.87 2.05
N ALA A 24 -16.48 -17.41 1.12
CA ALA A 24 -16.93 -17.70 -0.23
C ALA A 24 -17.68 -19.04 -0.22
N LEU A 25 -18.87 -19.04 -0.83
CA LEU A 25 -19.59 -20.24 -1.21
C LEU A 25 -18.72 -21.05 -2.19
N ALA A 26 -18.47 -22.30 -1.85
CA ALA A 26 -17.72 -23.24 -2.69
C ALA A 26 -18.54 -23.60 -3.94
N GLN A 27 -18.00 -23.29 -5.11
CA GLN A 27 -18.44 -23.88 -6.37
C GLN A 27 -17.22 -24.55 -7.02
N GLU A 28 -17.23 -25.88 -7.01
CA GLU A 28 -16.23 -26.76 -7.60
C GLU A 28 -16.05 -26.42 -9.09
N SER A 29 -14.85 -26.03 -9.49
CA SER A 29 -14.45 -25.89 -10.90
C SER A 29 -13.36 -26.92 -11.22
N PRO A 30 -13.38 -27.55 -12.41
CA PRO A 30 -12.51 -28.68 -12.76
C PRO A 30 -11.04 -28.25 -12.96
N PRO A 31 -10.08 -29.20 -12.89
CA PRO A 31 -8.67 -28.87 -12.82
C PRO A 31 -8.11 -28.55 -14.22
N LEU A 32 -7.42 -27.40 -14.35
CA LEU A 32 -6.57 -27.09 -15.49
C LEU A 32 -5.11 -27.22 -15.08
N GLU A 33 -4.37 -28.05 -15.83
CA GLU A 33 -2.95 -28.33 -15.67
C GLU A 33 -2.05 -27.13 -16.03
N ASP A 34 -1.11 -26.86 -15.12
CA ASP A 34 0.28 -26.40 -15.32
C ASP A 34 0.60 -25.19 -16.23
N ASN A 35 0.58 -23.98 -15.62
CA ASN A 35 1.63 -22.92 -15.71
C ASN A 35 1.19 -21.51 -15.31
N GLN A 36 0.08 -21.36 -14.58
CA GLN A 36 -0.21 -20.11 -13.86
C GLN A 36 -0.32 -20.44 -12.38
N LYS A 37 0.73 -20.12 -11.61
CA LYS A 37 0.60 -20.03 -10.15
C LYS A 37 -0.43 -18.92 -9.88
N VAL A 38 -1.69 -19.31 -9.74
CA VAL A 38 -2.74 -18.43 -9.22
C VAL A 38 -2.28 -18.05 -7.82
N PHE A 39 -1.89 -16.79 -7.67
CA PHE A 39 -1.43 -16.24 -6.42
C PHE A 39 -2.62 -16.13 -5.47
N ASP A 40 -2.84 -17.17 -4.66
CA ASP A 40 -3.90 -17.16 -3.66
C ASP A 40 -3.54 -16.17 -2.53
N ALA A 41 -4.36 -15.15 -2.31
CA ALA A 41 -4.18 -14.17 -1.24
C ALA A 41 -4.07 -14.84 0.14
N GLN A 42 -4.71 -16.01 0.32
CA GLN A 42 -4.64 -16.78 1.56
C GLN A 42 -3.23 -17.35 1.80
N SER A 43 -2.50 -17.69 0.73
CA SER A 43 -1.13 -18.22 0.79
C SER A 43 -0.12 -17.22 1.35
N PHE A 44 -0.31 -15.92 1.08
CA PHE A 44 0.60 -14.85 1.53
C PHE A 44 0.27 -14.28 2.90
N SER A 45 -0.90 -14.60 3.47
CA SER A 45 -1.37 -14.02 4.74
C SER A 45 -0.39 -14.26 5.91
N LYS A 46 0.21 -15.45 5.97
CA LYS A 46 1.21 -15.82 6.98
C LYS A 46 2.50 -15.01 6.81
N ASP A 47 3.00 -14.91 5.58
CA ASP A 47 4.24 -14.21 5.25
C ASP A 47 4.10 -12.71 5.51
N ILE A 48 2.97 -12.11 5.11
CA ILE A 48 2.65 -10.70 5.38
C ILE A 48 2.63 -10.45 6.90
N ARG A 49 1.99 -11.33 7.68
CA ARG A 49 1.94 -11.19 9.13
C ARG A 49 3.33 -11.27 9.76
N GLN A 50 4.15 -12.22 9.33
CA GLN A 50 5.52 -12.38 9.82
C GLN A 50 6.38 -11.16 9.48
N LEU A 51 6.35 -10.71 8.23
CA LEU A 51 7.09 -9.53 7.79
C LEU A 51 6.61 -8.25 8.48
N THR A 52 5.31 -8.15 8.82
CA THR A 52 4.77 -7.01 9.57
C THR A 52 5.35 -6.96 10.98
N LEU A 53 5.49 -8.11 11.65
CA LEU A 53 6.12 -8.20 12.96
C LEU A 53 7.61 -7.86 12.88
N GLN A 54 8.31 -8.40 11.88
CA GLN A 54 9.72 -8.08 11.63
C GLN A 54 9.92 -6.58 11.39
N TYR A 55 9.11 -5.97 10.52
CA TYR A 55 9.16 -4.54 10.23
C TYR A 55 8.99 -3.68 11.48
N ARG A 56 8.06 -4.04 12.37
CA ARG A 56 7.86 -3.32 13.64
C ARG A 56 9.08 -3.38 14.54
N GLY A 57 9.73 -4.55 14.64
CA GLY A 57 10.97 -4.71 15.40
C GLY A 57 12.10 -3.88 14.81
N GLU A 58 12.36 -4.03 13.52
CA GLU A 58 13.42 -3.30 12.80
C GLU A 58 13.20 -1.78 12.84
N LEU A 59 11.95 -1.32 12.80
CA LEU A 59 11.62 0.10 12.91
C LEU A 59 11.98 0.65 14.29
N GLU A 60 11.79 -0.12 15.35
CA GLU A 60 12.18 0.28 16.70
C GLU A 60 13.70 0.30 16.85
N ASP A 61 14.40 -0.71 16.30
CA ASP A 61 15.86 -0.75 16.25
C ASP A 61 16.43 0.46 15.48
N TYR A 62 15.80 0.82 14.36
CA TYR A 62 16.15 2.02 13.61
C TYR A 62 15.92 3.29 14.42
N ARG A 63 14.80 3.44 15.12
CA ARG A 63 14.54 4.61 15.98
C ARG A 63 15.57 4.74 17.10
N SER A 64 15.92 3.62 17.72
CA SER A 64 16.93 3.56 18.77
C SER A 64 18.31 3.98 18.24
N SER A 65 18.76 3.38 17.15
CA SER A 65 20.05 3.72 16.52
C SER A 65 20.09 5.14 15.96
N GLU A 66 18.98 5.66 15.41
CA GLU A 66 18.88 7.05 14.94
C GLU A 66 18.99 8.04 16.12
N LYS A 67 18.39 7.73 17.26
CA LYS A 67 18.52 8.52 18.49
C LYS A 67 19.96 8.54 18.98
N GLU A 68 20.62 7.38 19.03
CA GLU A 68 22.02 7.26 19.44
C GLU A 68 22.95 8.03 18.49
N TYR A 69 22.76 7.88 17.17
CA TYR A 69 23.45 8.67 16.16
C TYR A 69 23.33 10.18 16.43
N LYS A 70 22.12 10.69 16.68
CA LYS A 70 21.88 12.11 16.96
C LYS A 70 22.66 12.59 18.19
N ILE A 71 22.66 11.79 19.26
CA ILE A 71 23.38 12.08 20.50
C ILE A 71 24.89 12.12 20.24
N LEU A 72 25.45 11.07 19.64
CA LEU A 72 26.89 10.95 19.44
C LEU A 72 27.43 11.96 18.43
N LYS A 73 26.64 12.32 17.40
CA LYS A 73 26.95 13.42 16.49
C LYS A 73 27.03 14.75 17.25
N GLN A 74 26.08 15.02 18.14
CA GLN A 74 26.10 16.24 18.94
C GLN A 74 27.29 16.28 19.91
N GLN A 75 27.62 15.15 20.55
CA GLN A 75 28.79 15.04 21.42
C GLN A 75 30.10 15.27 20.64
N TYR A 76 30.22 14.75 19.41
CA TYR A 76 31.36 15.03 18.55
C TYR A 76 31.50 16.53 18.26
N PHE A 77 30.41 17.24 17.94
CA PHE A 77 30.46 18.68 17.72
C PHE A 77 30.81 19.50 18.98
N GLN A 78 30.63 18.94 20.17
CA GLN A 78 30.97 19.61 21.43
C GLN A 78 32.41 19.34 21.86
N LEU A 79 32.90 18.12 21.65
CA LEU A 79 34.18 17.66 22.19
C LEU A 79 35.32 17.71 21.16
N GLU A 80 35.00 17.51 19.88
CA GLU A 80 35.93 17.51 18.74
C GLU A 80 37.16 16.59 18.91
N THR A 81 37.04 15.55 19.73
CA THR A 81 38.12 14.57 19.96
C THR A 81 38.04 13.39 18.99
N LEU A 82 39.18 12.73 18.73
CA LEU A 82 39.24 11.50 17.92
C LEU A 82 38.31 10.40 18.44
N ALA A 83 38.23 10.22 19.75
CA ALA A 83 37.33 9.24 20.37
C ALA A 83 35.85 9.58 20.12
N SER A 84 35.47 10.86 20.23
CA SER A 84 34.10 11.30 19.93
C SER A 84 33.75 11.18 18.45
N LEU A 85 34.74 11.41 17.56
CA LEU A 85 34.59 11.19 16.13
C LEU A 85 34.33 9.72 15.81
N GLU A 86 35.16 8.81 16.33
CA GLU A 86 35.03 7.37 16.10
C GLU A 86 33.66 6.84 16.56
N LYS A 87 33.19 7.27 17.74
CA LYS A 87 31.84 6.94 18.24
C LYS A 87 30.75 7.47 17.31
N SER A 88 30.85 8.72 16.86
CA SER A 88 29.87 9.30 15.93
C SER A 88 29.84 8.57 14.59
N VAL A 89 30.99 8.15 14.07
CA VAL A 89 31.12 7.38 12.82
C VAL A 89 30.43 6.02 12.97
N ARG A 90 30.77 5.25 14.01
CA ARG A 90 30.13 3.95 14.29
C ARG A 90 28.62 4.04 14.45
N ALA A 91 28.13 5.05 15.16
CA ALA A 91 26.71 5.27 15.36
C ALA A 91 25.99 5.66 14.06
N THR A 92 26.65 6.45 13.21
CA THR A 92 26.13 6.78 11.87
C THR A 92 25.99 5.53 11.02
N GLN A 93 27.02 4.67 11.00
CA GLN A 93 27.01 3.41 10.29
C GLN A 93 25.89 2.48 10.79
N ALA A 94 25.75 2.32 12.11
CA ALA A 94 24.69 1.51 12.71
C ALA A 94 23.29 1.99 12.32
N ALA A 95 23.04 3.30 12.34
CA ALA A 95 21.76 3.88 11.91
C ALA A 95 21.49 3.67 10.42
N MET A 96 22.52 3.73 9.57
CA MET A 96 22.38 3.45 8.13
C MET A 96 22.05 1.97 7.86
N VAL A 97 22.68 1.05 8.58
CA VAL A 97 22.37 -0.39 8.48
C VAL A 97 20.94 -0.68 8.93
N ALA A 98 20.53 -0.14 10.08
CA ALA A 98 19.17 -0.31 10.58
C ALA A 98 18.12 0.25 9.60
N ARG A 99 18.38 1.43 9.00
CA ARG A 99 17.53 2.00 7.94
C ARG A 99 17.41 1.07 6.74
N ALA A 100 18.51 0.48 6.28
CA ALA A 100 18.51 -0.44 5.14
C ALA A 100 17.65 -1.69 5.43
N ASN A 101 17.74 -2.26 6.63
CA ASN A 101 16.91 -3.40 7.06
C ASN A 101 15.42 -3.04 6.99
N VAL A 102 15.02 -1.93 7.59
CA VAL A 102 13.63 -1.45 7.58
C VAL A 102 13.10 -1.29 6.16
N LEU A 103 13.89 -0.67 5.27
CA LEU A 103 13.50 -0.45 3.88
C LEU A 103 13.35 -1.77 3.11
N ARG A 104 14.27 -2.73 3.31
CA ARG A 104 14.18 -4.06 2.69
C ARG A 104 12.91 -4.77 3.12
N THR A 105 12.61 -4.79 4.42
CA THR A 105 11.40 -5.46 4.93
C THR A 105 10.14 -4.76 4.45
N TYR A 106 10.12 -3.43 4.41
CA TYR A 106 9.01 -2.66 3.87
C TYR A 106 8.75 -2.95 2.38
N ILE A 107 9.79 -2.98 1.56
CA ILE A 107 9.64 -3.28 0.12
C ILE A 107 9.20 -4.73 -0.09
N ARG A 108 9.69 -5.67 0.72
CA ARG A 108 9.18 -7.07 0.71
C ARG A 108 7.70 -7.10 1.06
N LEU A 109 7.27 -6.40 2.10
CA LEU A 109 5.84 -6.28 2.44
C LEU A 109 5.01 -5.75 1.27
N LEU A 110 5.44 -4.65 0.64
CA LEU A 110 4.77 -4.11 -0.53
C LEU A 110 4.68 -5.11 -1.68
N ARG A 111 5.74 -5.88 -1.93
CA ARG A 111 5.75 -6.94 -2.94
C ARG A 111 4.71 -8.01 -2.63
N PHE A 112 4.62 -8.48 -1.39
CA PHE A 112 3.60 -9.48 -1.01
C PHE A 112 2.18 -8.93 -1.11
N HIS A 113 1.96 -7.67 -0.70
CA HIS A 113 0.68 -7.01 -0.89
C HIS A 113 0.31 -6.87 -2.37
N LEU A 114 1.26 -6.48 -3.22
CA LEU A 114 1.06 -6.39 -4.66
C LEU A 114 0.64 -7.74 -5.23
N LEU A 115 1.37 -8.81 -4.89
CA LEU A 115 1.08 -10.16 -5.34
C LEU A 115 -0.29 -10.67 -4.88
N ALA A 116 -0.70 -10.35 -3.65
CA ALA A 116 -2.01 -10.74 -3.12
C ALA A 116 -3.17 -9.88 -3.63
N GLN A 117 -2.91 -8.68 -4.19
CA GLN A 117 -3.95 -7.75 -4.62
C GLN A 117 -4.56 -8.19 -5.96
N ALA A 118 -5.89 -8.32 -5.99
CA ALA A 118 -6.69 -8.51 -7.19
C ALA A 118 -7.04 -7.16 -7.85
N GLY A 119 -7.52 -7.20 -9.09
CA GLY A 119 -7.95 -6.00 -9.83
C GLY A 119 -6.80 -5.16 -10.39
N ILE A 120 -5.60 -5.73 -10.52
CA ILE A 120 -4.46 -5.10 -11.17
C ILE A 120 -4.12 -5.93 -12.42
N GLU A 121 -3.92 -5.25 -13.54
CA GLU A 121 -3.52 -5.89 -14.80
C GLU A 121 -2.20 -6.65 -14.64
N LEU A 122 -2.15 -7.87 -15.18
CA LEU A 122 -1.00 -8.77 -14.99
C LEU A 122 0.33 -8.15 -15.48
N PRO A 123 0.41 -7.49 -16.66
CA PRO A 123 1.65 -6.86 -17.11
C PRO A 123 2.15 -5.77 -16.16
N GLU A 124 1.25 -4.93 -15.64
CA GLU A 124 1.61 -3.86 -14.71
C GLU A 124 2.10 -4.40 -13.37
N LYS A 125 1.42 -5.45 -12.88
CA LYS A 125 1.78 -6.16 -11.66
C LYS A 125 3.17 -6.79 -11.77
N GLN A 126 3.48 -7.43 -12.90
CA GLN A 126 4.79 -8.01 -13.16
C GLN A 126 5.90 -6.95 -13.27
N ALA A 127 5.63 -5.85 -14.00
CA ALA A 127 6.59 -4.76 -14.12
C ALA A 127 6.89 -4.12 -12.76
N ALA A 128 5.87 -3.85 -11.96
CA ALA A 128 6.05 -3.30 -10.62
C ALA A 128 6.75 -4.28 -9.67
N GLN A 129 6.47 -5.59 -9.78
CA GLN A 129 7.18 -6.61 -9.03
C GLN A 129 8.68 -6.63 -9.38
N GLN A 130 9.02 -6.58 -10.66
CA GLN A 130 10.41 -6.56 -11.10
C GLN A 130 11.14 -5.33 -10.57
N ASN A 131 10.51 -4.15 -10.68
CA ASN A 131 11.06 -2.92 -10.12
C ASN A 131 11.35 -3.03 -8.62
N LEU A 132 10.44 -3.63 -7.83
CA LEU A 132 10.71 -3.84 -6.39
C LEU A 132 11.88 -4.79 -6.13
N LEU A 133 12.05 -5.84 -6.95
CA LEU A 133 13.18 -6.76 -6.83
C LEU A 133 14.50 -6.07 -7.16
N ASP A 134 14.52 -5.23 -8.19
CA ASP A 134 15.70 -4.44 -8.56
C ASP A 134 16.03 -3.42 -7.47
N THR A 135 15.02 -2.73 -6.92
CA THR A 135 15.20 -1.83 -5.77
C THR A 135 15.75 -2.57 -4.54
N LEU A 136 15.23 -3.77 -4.23
CA LEU A 136 15.74 -4.60 -3.14
C LEU A 136 17.22 -4.95 -3.33
N SER A 137 17.59 -5.38 -4.55
CA SER A 137 18.98 -5.71 -4.90
C SER A 137 19.90 -4.50 -4.71
N LYS A 138 19.48 -3.30 -5.16
CA LYS A 138 20.24 -2.06 -4.97
C LYS A 138 20.41 -1.70 -3.49
N ILE A 139 19.38 -1.88 -2.66
CA ILE A 139 19.49 -1.64 -1.21
C ILE A 139 20.44 -2.67 -0.57
N GLU A 140 20.39 -3.93 -0.99
CA GLU A 140 21.29 -4.98 -0.50
C GLU A 140 22.75 -4.68 -0.86
N GLN A 141 23.01 -4.24 -2.09
CA GLN A 141 24.34 -3.79 -2.52
C GLN A 141 24.81 -2.56 -1.73
N HIS A 142 23.93 -1.58 -1.49
CA HIS A 142 24.24 -0.41 -0.66
C HIS A 142 24.57 -0.82 0.78
N GLN A 143 23.80 -1.75 1.35
CA GLN A 143 24.03 -2.28 2.69
C GLN A 143 25.36 -3.02 2.82
N GLN A 144 25.80 -3.75 1.78
CA GLN A 144 27.11 -4.43 1.78
C GLN A 144 28.28 -3.45 1.92
N LYS A 145 28.16 -2.22 1.41
CA LYS A 145 29.19 -1.17 1.61
C LYS A 145 29.33 -0.74 3.07
N LEU A 146 28.34 -1.05 3.91
CA LEU A 146 28.32 -0.76 5.35
C LEU A 146 28.74 -1.96 6.21
N ALA A 147 29.20 -3.08 5.61
CA ALA A 147 29.56 -4.28 6.36
C ALA A 147 30.86 -4.13 7.16
N GLU A 148 31.83 -3.38 6.62
CA GLU A 148 33.13 -3.15 7.25
C GLU A 148 33.16 -1.81 8.00
N PRO A 149 33.97 -1.67 9.08
CA PRO A 149 34.15 -0.39 9.74
C PRO A 149 34.64 0.68 8.77
N LEU A 150 33.87 1.77 8.65
CA LEU A 150 34.19 2.87 7.75
C LEU A 150 34.81 4.06 8.49
N ASP A 151 35.62 4.83 7.78
CA ASP A 151 36.06 6.15 8.25
C ASP A 151 35.04 7.25 7.90
N LYS A 152 35.24 8.46 8.41
CA LYS A 152 34.33 9.60 8.20
C LYS A 152 34.13 9.92 6.71
N PRO A 153 35.18 10.03 5.87
CA PRO A 153 35.01 10.24 4.42
C PRO A 153 34.21 9.14 3.74
N SER A 154 34.47 7.87 4.06
CA SER A 154 33.76 6.74 3.45
C SER A 154 32.29 6.73 3.83
N ILE A 155 31.94 7.01 5.09
CA ILE A 155 30.54 7.18 5.50
C ILE A 155 29.86 8.31 4.74
N ALA A 156 30.54 9.45 4.55
CA ALA A 156 29.98 10.57 3.82
C ALA A 156 29.67 10.20 2.36
N ASN A 157 30.56 9.48 1.69
CA ASN A 157 30.35 9.01 0.31
C ASN A 157 29.16 8.04 0.23
N VAL A 158 29.09 7.05 1.12
CA VAL A 158 27.97 6.09 1.17
C VAL A 158 26.64 6.80 1.46
N ALA A 159 26.66 7.89 2.24
CA ALA A 159 25.47 8.71 2.48
C ALA A 159 24.99 9.46 1.23
N VAL A 160 25.92 9.96 0.40
CA VAL A 160 25.61 10.64 -0.86
C VAL A 160 25.00 9.64 -1.85
N GLU A 161 25.62 8.47 -2.03
CA GLU A 161 25.08 7.41 -2.89
C GLU A 161 23.66 6.99 -2.46
N PHE A 162 23.41 6.92 -1.14
CA PHE A 162 22.07 6.60 -0.64
C PHE A 162 21.04 7.65 -1.05
N LYS A 163 21.43 8.93 -1.16
CA LYS A 163 20.51 10.00 -1.53
C LYS A 163 19.99 9.82 -2.96
N GLU A 164 20.85 9.36 -3.87
CA GLU A 164 20.47 9.04 -5.25
C GLU A 164 19.55 7.82 -5.28
N LEU A 165 19.95 6.75 -4.60
CA LEU A 165 19.14 5.53 -4.45
C LEU A 165 17.77 5.80 -3.82
N PHE A 166 17.67 6.76 -2.91
CA PHE A 166 16.41 7.10 -2.24
C PHE A 166 15.33 7.56 -3.22
N SER A 167 15.70 8.30 -4.27
CA SER A 167 14.73 8.74 -5.28
C SER A 167 14.12 7.54 -6.02
N GLU A 168 14.94 6.56 -6.39
CA GLU A 168 14.48 5.34 -7.05
C GLU A 168 13.63 4.46 -6.13
N ILE A 169 13.99 4.40 -4.84
CA ILE A 169 13.18 3.71 -3.82
C ILE A 169 11.81 4.38 -3.70
N GLU A 170 11.78 5.71 -3.60
CA GLU A 170 10.53 6.48 -3.44
C GLU A 170 9.61 6.25 -4.64
N GLU A 171 10.13 6.35 -5.86
CA GLU A 171 9.37 6.10 -7.08
C GLU A 171 8.79 4.68 -7.14
N SER A 172 9.63 3.66 -6.91
CA SER A 172 9.23 2.24 -6.91
C SER A 172 8.13 1.96 -5.87
N VAL A 173 8.27 2.52 -4.66
CA VAL A 173 7.29 2.43 -3.59
C VAL A 173 5.97 3.07 -3.98
N TYR A 174 5.99 4.32 -4.47
CA TYR A 174 4.74 5.02 -4.80
C TYR A 174 4.03 4.42 -6.01
N ARG A 175 4.78 3.91 -6.99
CA ARG A 175 4.19 3.16 -8.11
C ARG A 175 3.38 1.97 -7.61
N VAL A 176 3.93 1.20 -6.69
CA VAL A 176 3.23 0.04 -6.10
C VAL A 176 2.06 0.46 -5.23
N LEU A 177 2.20 1.52 -4.44
CA LEU A 177 1.09 2.05 -3.64
C LEU A 177 -0.06 2.55 -4.52
N ALA A 178 0.24 3.21 -5.64
CA ALA A 178 -0.75 3.61 -6.64
C ALA A 178 -1.47 2.38 -7.22
N LEU A 179 -0.72 1.39 -7.70
CA LEU A 179 -1.27 0.13 -8.22
C LEU A 179 -2.13 -0.63 -7.20
N LEU A 180 -1.69 -0.72 -5.94
CA LEU A 180 -2.47 -1.30 -4.86
C LEU A 180 -3.79 -0.56 -4.64
N THR A 181 -3.79 0.75 -4.83
CA THR A 181 -4.99 1.59 -4.69
C THR A 181 -5.92 1.40 -5.88
N VAL A 182 -5.40 1.34 -7.10
CA VAL A 182 -6.14 0.98 -8.32
C VAL A 182 -6.77 -0.40 -8.18
N GLY A 183 -6.01 -1.40 -7.72
CA GLY A 183 -6.54 -2.76 -7.51
C GLY A 183 -7.68 -2.82 -6.48
N LYS A 184 -7.57 -2.03 -5.39
CA LYS A 184 -8.66 -1.90 -4.41
C LYS A 184 -9.89 -1.24 -5.03
N LEU A 185 -9.70 -0.19 -5.81
CA LEU A 185 -10.76 0.49 -6.53
C LEU A 185 -11.48 -0.48 -7.47
N GLN A 186 -10.74 -1.22 -8.29
CA GLN A 186 -11.31 -2.22 -9.19
C GLN A 186 -12.07 -3.31 -8.44
N THR A 187 -11.49 -3.85 -7.37
CA THR A 187 -12.17 -4.86 -6.53
C THR A 187 -13.50 -4.34 -5.97
N VAL A 188 -13.52 -3.07 -5.57
CA VAL A 188 -14.71 -2.41 -5.05
C VAL A 188 -15.75 -2.19 -6.16
N HIS A 189 -15.32 -1.77 -7.34
CA HIS A 189 -16.17 -1.62 -8.51
C HIS A 189 -16.84 -2.95 -8.90
N ASP A 190 -16.07 -4.04 -8.98
CA ASP A 190 -16.56 -5.35 -9.38
C ASP A 190 -17.61 -5.88 -8.37
N LYS A 191 -17.35 -5.70 -7.07
CA LYS A 191 -18.32 -6.03 -6.01
C LYS A 191 -19.60 -5.19 -6.10
N ALA A 192 -19.48 -3.91 -6.43
CA ALA A 192 -20.64 -3.04 -6.64
C ALA A 192 -21.49 -3.49 -7.83
N LEU A 193 -20.89 -3.97 -8.91
CA LEU A 193 -21.62 -4.51 -10.07
C LEU A 193 -22.38 -5.79 -9.71
N VAL A 194 -21.75 -6.71 -8.99
CA VAL A 194 -22.40 -7.94 -8.50
C VAL A 194 -23.59 -7.59 -7.61
N LEU A 195 -23.39 -6.68 -6.64
CA LEU A 195 -24.45 -6.23 -5.76
C LEU A 195 -25.64 -5.63 -6.53
N ARG A 196 -25.37 -4.81 -7.55
CA ARG A 196 -26.42 -4.23 -8.39
C ARG A 196 -27.22 -5.32 -9.11
N HIS A 197 -26.54 -6.30 -9.68
CA HIS A 197 -27.18 -7.43 -10.37
C HIS A 197 -28.08 -8.23 -9.41
N ASP A 198 -27.59 -8.54 -8.21
CA ASP A 198 -28.38 -9.25 -7.19
C ASP A 198 -29.64 -8.47 -6.78
N MET A 199 -29.54 -7.13 -6.72
CA MET A 199 -30.69 -6.27 -6.44
C MET A 199 -31.72 -6.25 -7.58
N GLU A 200 -31.27 -6.24 -8.85
CA GLU A 200 -32.16 -6.31 -10.02
C GLU A 200 -32.98 -7.61 -10.01
N GLU A 201 -32.35 -8.73 -9.66
CA GLU A 201 -33.02 -10.03 -9.53
C GLU A 201 -34.05 -10.04 -8.38
N GLN A 202 -33.71 -9.48 -7.22
CA GLN A 202 -34.64 -9.36 -6.10
C GLN A 202 -35.84 -8.46 -6.42
N LEU A 203 -35.64 -7.38 -7.17
CA LEU A 203 -36.74 -6.50 -7.59
C LEU A 203 -37.68 -7.22 -8.57
N ALA A 204 -37.14 -8.02 -9.49
CA ALA A 204 -37.92 -8.76 -10.47
C ALA A 204 -38.79 -9.88 -9.85
N THR A 205 -38.37 -10.41 -8.69
CA THR A 205 -39.04 -11.52 -7.99
C THR A 205 -39.97 -11.05 -6.85
N ALA A 206 -39.93 -9.77 -6.47
CA ALA A 206 -40.69 -9.23 -5.35
C ALA A 206 -42.17 -8.97 -5.70
N GLY A 207 -43.09 -9.71 -5.06
CA GLY A 207 -44.54 -9.48 -5.16
C GLY A 207 -45.07 -8.32 -4.29
N GLY A 208 -46.13 -7.64 -4.76
CA GLY A 208 -46.93 -6.64 -4.03
C GLY A 208 -46.67 -5.16 -4.40
N ALA A 209 -47.73 -4.41 -4.74
CA ALA A 209 -47.64 -3.06 -5.33
C ALA A 209 -47.08 -1.95 -4.40
N LEU A 210 -47.37 -1.98 -3.10
CA LEU A 210 -46.94 -0.93 -2.16
C LEU A 210 -45.46 -1.10 -1.76
N LYS A 211 -45.04 -2.33 -1.45
CA LYS A 211 -43.63 -2.68 -1.22
C LYS A 211 -42.76 -2.57 -2.47
N SER A 212 -43.37 -2.53 -3.66
CA SER A 212 -42.65 -2.34 -4.93
C SER A 212 -42.18 -0.89 -5.12
N ALA A 213 -42.96 0.10 -4.67
CA ALA A 213 -42.61 1.52 -4.86
C ALA A 213 -41.45 1.99 -3.97
N GLU A 214 -41.44 1.60 -2.69
CA GLU A 214 -40.35 1.91 -1.76
C GLU A 214 -39.06 1.18 -2.17
N ARG A 215 -39.15 -0.11 -2.51
CA ARG A 215 -37.99 -0.88 -2.99
C ARG A 215 -37.44 -0.32 -4.30
N LYS A 216 -38.30 0.12 -5.22
CA LYS A 216 -37.88 0.80 -6.45
C LYS A 216 -37.14 2.10 -6.16
N ARG A 217 -37.60 2.92 -5.20
CA ARG A 217 -36.91 4.16 -4.81
C ARG A 217 -35.54 3.88 -4.20
N SER A 218 -35.43 2.93 -3.28
CA SER A 218 -34.14 2.57 -2.68
C SER A 218 -33.18 1.96 -3.72
N PHE A 219 -33.70 1.18 -4.67
CA PHE A 219 -32.94 0.70 -5.82
C PHE A 219 -32.44 1.83 -6.71
N ASP A 220 -33.32 2.76 -7.12
CA ASP A 220 -32.97 3.90 -7.98
C ASP A 220 -31.88 4.76 -7.31
N GLU A 221 -32.00 5.00 -6.00
CA GLU A 221 -31.00 5.78 -5.25
C GLU A 221 -29.67 5.03 -5.13
N THR A 222 -29.71 3.71 -4.92
CA THR A 222 -28.51 2.87 -4.89
C THR A 222 -27.82 2.87 -6.25
N ASN A 223 -28.57 2.66 -7.34
CA ASN A 223 -28.03 2.65 -8.69
C ASN A 223 -27.47 4.01 -9.11
N ARG A 224 -28.10 5.11 -8.67
CA ARG A 224 -27.58 6.48 -8.84
C ARG A 224 -26.21 6.63 -8.19
N VAL A 225 -26.06 6.18 -6.95
CA VAL A 225 -24.79 6.21 -6.23
C VAL A 225 -23.76 5.34 -6.94
N LEU A 226 -24.07 4.08 -7.27
CA LEU A 226 -23.14 3.17 -7.95
C LEU A 226 -22.69 3.70 -9.31
N SER A 227 -23.62 4.27 -10.09
CA SER A 227 -23.30 4.89 -11.39
C SER A 227 -22.37 6.09 -11.24
N SER A 228 -22.50 6.88 -10.17
CA SER A 228 -21.58 7.99 -9.89
C SER A 228 -20.16 7.53 -9.55
N LEU A 229 -19.98 6.31 -9.03
CA LEU A 229 -18.65 5.76 -8.74
C LEU A 229 -17.87 5.44 -10.01
N LYS A 230 -18.56 5.06 -11.10
CA LYS A 230 -17.93 4.77 -12.39
C LYS A 230 -17.05 5.91 -12.88
N GLY A 231 -17.57 7.14 -12.85
CA GLY A 231 -16.79 8.31 -13.25
C GLY A 231 -15.56 8.57 -12.37
N GLU A 232 -15.63 8.22 -11.07
CA GLU A 232 -14.48 8.31 -10.18
C GLU A 232 -13.42 7.24 -10.48
N PHE A 233 -13.83 6.04 -10.92
CA PHE A 233 -12.91 4.99 -11.38
C PHE A 233 -12.22 5.39 -12.69
N ASP A 234 -12.98 5.84 -13.69
CA ASP A 234 -12.46 6.23 -15.01
C ASP A 234 -11.41 7.37 -14.87
N LEU A 235 -11.61 8.30 -13.92
CA LEU A 235 -10.65 9.37 -13.63
C LEU A 235 -9.32 8.85 -13.06
N VAL A 236 -9.35 7.82 -12.22
CA VAL A 236 -8.13 7.24 -11.63
C VAL A 236 -7.38 6.43 -12.69
N GLU A 237 -8.09 5.65 -13.50
CA GLU A 237 -7.51 4.87 -14.60
C GLU A 237 -6.86 5.79 -15.65
N ALA A 238 -7.54 6.87 -16.05
CA ALA A 238 -7.01 7.87 -16.96
C ALA A 238 -5.73 8.53 -16.40
N LYS A 239 -5.72 8.88 -15.11
CA LYS A 239 -4.54 9.48 -14.46
C LYS A 239 -3.38 8.50 -14.36
N PHE A 240 -3.65 7.21 -14.17
CA PHE A 240 -2.61 6.18 -14.13
C PHE A 240 -2.04 5.89 -15.53
N SER A 241 -2.87 5.98 -16.57
CA SER A 241 -2.50 5.67 -17.95
C SER A 241 -1.76 6.79 -18.68
N ASP A 242 -1.83 8.03 -18.20
CA ASP A 242 -1.15 9.18 -18.82
C ASP A 242 0.36 9.12 -18.58
N SER A 243 1.08 8.44 -19.47
CA SER A 243 2.48 8.02 -19.29
C SER A 243 3.55 9.12 -19.45
N SER A 244 3.16 10.38 -19.68
CA SER A 244 4.08 11.39 -20.19
C SER A 244 4.94 12.08 -19.12
N ASP A 245 4.52 12.11 -17.85
CA ASP A 245 5.33 12.59 -16.71
C ASP A 245 4.71 12.14 -15.37
N LEU A 246 4.62 10.82 -15.14
CA LEU A 246 3.91 10.26 -13.99
C LEU A 246 4.69 10.45 -12.68
N ASP A 247 4.32 11.46 -11.89
CA ASP A 247 4.63 11.47 -10.46
C ASP A 247 3.70 10.46 -9.74
N TYR A 248 4.20 9.23 -9.54
CA TYR A 248 3.45 8.17 -8.86
C TYR A 248 3.00 8.56 -7.43
N LYS A 249 3.68 9.50 -6.79
CA LYS A 249 3.26 10.01 -5.47
C LYS A 249 1.97 10.80 -5.59
N GLU A 250 1.88 11.67 -6.59
CA GLU A 250 0.66 12.42 -6.89
C GLU A 250 -0.47 11.50 -7.33
N VAL A 251 -0.17 10.50 -8.17
CA VAL A 251 -1.15 9.48 -8.59
C VAL A 251 -1.68 8.70 -7.40
N TYR A 252 -0.80 8.24 -6.51
CA TYR A 252 -1.19 7.55 -5.28
C TYR A 252 -2.08 8.43 -4.39
N GLN A 253 -1.70 9.68 -4.15
CA GLN A 253 -2.49 10.61 -3.33
C GLN A 253 -3.87 10.84 -3.94
N PHE A 254 -3.93 11.11 -5.24
CA PHE A 254 -5.18 11.30 -5.97
C PHE A 254 -6.08 10.06 -5.88
N ALA A 255 -5.53 8.88 -6.16
CA ALA A 255 -6.29 7.62 -6.12
C ALA A 255 -6.79 7.30 -4.69
N ASN A 256 -5.98 7.58 -3.67
CA ASN A 256 -6.34 7.33 -2.27
C ASN A 256 -7.46 8.28 -1.79
N ASP A 257 -7.43 9.53 -2.23
CA ASP A 257 -8.50 10.50 -1.96
C ASP A 257 -9.82 10.05 -2.62
N ARG A 258 -9.76 9.53 -3.86
CA ARG A 258 -10.95 9.00 -4.54
C ARG A 258 -11.47 7.73 -3.87
N LEU A 259 -10.59 6.81 -3.50
CA LEU A 259 -10.95 5.59 -2.74
C LEU A 259 -11.72 5.95 -1.46
N SER A 260 -11.28 6.96 -0.73
CA SER A 260 -11.96 7.43 0.49
C SER A 260 -13.38 7.95 0.22
N ARG A 261 -13.57 8.70 -0.87
CA ARG A 261 -14.90 9.18 -1.31
C ARG A 261 -15.79 8.03 -1.74
N ILE A 262 -15.25 7.08 -2.51
CA ILE A 262 -15.95 5.89 -2.99
C ILE A 262 -16.44 5.05 -1.81
N TYR A 263 -15.60 4.81 -0.79
CA TYR A 263 -16.02 4.10 0.41
C TYR A 263 -17.17 4.81 1.15
N SER A 264 -17.12 6.15 1.26
CA SER A 264 -18.21 6.91 1.87
C SER A 264 -19.52 6.77 1.07
N SER A 265 -19.43 6.82 -0.25
CA SER A 265 -20.59 6.64 -1.13
C SER A 265 -21.14 5.22 -1.08
N LEU A 266 -20.29 4.20 -1.03
CA LEU A 266 -20.72 2.81 -0.86
C LEU A 266 -21.35 2.55 0.50
N ALA A 267 -20.82 3.14 1.57
CA ALA A 267 -21.46 3.06 2.87
C ALA A 267 -22.90 3.64 2.83
N LYS A 268 -23.12 4.74 2.10
CA LYS A 268 -24.47 5.29 1.87
C LYS A 268 -25.34 4.34 1.03
N ALA A 269 -24.79 3.75 -0.04
CA ALA A 269 -25.49 2.77 -0.86
C ALA A 269 -25.92 1.54 -0.04
N LEU A 270 -25.05 1.05 0.84
CA LEU A 270 -25.37 -0.06 1.75
C LEU A 270 -26.47 0.31 2.74
N LEU A 271 -26.53 1.55 3.24
CA LEU A 271 -27.63 1.99 4.10
C LEU A 271 -28.98 1.98 3.37
N PHE A 272 -29.03 2.45 2.12
CA PHE A 272 -30.25 2.37 1.30
C PHE A 272 -30.65 0.92 1.00
N LEU A 273 -29.66 0.04 0.87
CA LEU A 273 -29.87 -1.38 0.64
C LEU A 273 -30.38 -2.10 1.90
N GLU A 274 -29.83 -1.78 3.08
CA GLU A 274 -30.38 -2.26 4.35
C GLU A 274 -31.83 -1.83 4.53
N GLU A 275 -32.17 -0.61 4.14
CA GLU A 275 -33.55 -0.13 4.14
C GLU A 275 -34.43 -0.95 3.19
N LEU A 276 -33.92 -1.30 2.00
CA LEU A 276 -34.60 -2.16 1.02
C LEU A 276 -34.86 -3.58 1.57
N LEU A 277 -33.90 -4.17 2.28
CA LEU A 277 -33.99 -5.54 2.83
C LEU A 277 -34.83 -5.63 4.11
N LYS A 278 -35.00 -4.54 4.86
CA LYS A 278 -35.85 -4.48 6.07
C LYS A 278 -37.36 -4.43 5.73
N ILE A 279 -37.75 -4.25 4.46
CA ILE A 279 -39.13 -4.10 3.96
C ILE A 279 -39.66 -5.39 3.32
#